data_AF-A0AA44QEK5-F1
#
_entry.id   AF-A0AA44QEK5-F1
#
_cell.length_a   1.000
_cell.length_b   1.000
_cell.length_c   1.000
_cell.angle_alpha   90.00
_cell.angle_beta   90.00
_cell.angle_gamma   90.00
#
_symmetry.space_group_name_H-M   'P 1'
#
loop_
_entity.id
_entity.type
_entity.pdbx_description
1 polymer ?
#
loop_
_entity_poly.entity_id
_entity_poly.type
_entity_poly.pdbx_seq_one_letter_code
_entity_poly.pdbx_strand_id
1 'polypeptide(L)'
;MSIKKSLILAIGVCCFISPGISRAESSDIIPSEKTAQYATTTGWKEVDGKWYYYKDGVMQTGWQSLQGAWYYFNASGAMQTGWQQINETWYYFHSSGTMQTGWQQIEGNWYYLNPISDGSLGAMRTGWQSIEGAWYYFNSSGAMHKGWLTLNGQTYYLDYDGTMVKGWKYVDKKRKWYEFNTSGQQVKKYGWQVLNNKHVFYDFGDAGLYTNKWYFIDNKTYEFDVNGYWVENSFDNTTLGELEQALLKYFKENGITYKVGTQEYEMYLIDQLLEHKDEKLARHPKYTKILTYAAEYLHERNKGQSLPKSPSVAKSTEGNENAIFSMGHVANKTIKDIKEETDKEDSVDIVEEKMIQKSPETKESPTVQRAYYYYNPNAAVNYALKWAISRNGAYDDRSGSGGDCTNFVSQALYAGGMMMNLPGEISTSSRYVTDGGWFSRRFESSVPTYRVSSSWINVEMFYSYWAPRSTMVTKTWSPMQVYYGSSPGDVIQYQYAGGGRKWHSLMVTGKNTSKRTIYISQHSGDRKNEDYGNIDKDYNGDSQWIILKLTN
;
A
#
# COMPACT_ATOMS: atom_id res chain seq x y z
N MET A 1 -61.50 -26.35 -23.33
CA MET A 1 -62.19 -26.12 -24.62
C MET A 1 -61.16 -26.37 -25.72
N SER A 2 -61.24 -27.45 -26.50
CA SER A 2 -62.24 -27.77 -27.55
C SER A 2 -61.97 -26.98 -28.84
N ILE A 3 -61.54 -27.65 -29.93
CA ILE A 3 -62.38 -28.05 -31.11
C ILE A 3 -62.04 -27.13 -32.32
N LYS A 4 -61.95 -27.52 -33.60
CA LYS A 4 -61.85 -28.80 -34.39
C LYS A 4 -61.16 -28.44 -35.73
N LYS A 5 -60.34 -29.30 -36.34
CA LYS A 5 -60.66 -30.23 -37.46
C LYS A 5 -61.56 -29.69 -38.60
N SER A 6 -60.95 -29.57 -39.78
CA SER A 6 -61.33 -30.08 -41.12
C SER A 6 -62.75 -29.95 -41.68
N LEU A 7 -62.83 -29.59 -42.97
CA LEU A 7 -63.93 -29.97 -43.88
C LEU A 7 -63.39 -30.37 -45.26
N ILE A 8 -64.12 -31.23 -45.98
CA ILE A 8 -63.81 -31.84 -47.29
C ILE A 8 -65.01 -31.62 -48.23
N LEU A 9 -64.77 -31.37 -49.53
CA LEU A 9 -65.66 -31.64 -50.69
C LEU A 9 -64.79 -31.50 -51.98
N ALA A 10 -64.79 -32.31 -53.07
CA ALA A 10 -65.76 -33.21 -53.74
C ALA A 10 -66.83 -32.45 -54.57
N ILE A 11 -67.17 -32.69 -55.85
CA ILE A 11 -66.88 -33.65 -56.97
C ILE A 11 -67.08 -32.86 -58.31
N GLY A 12 -66.66 -33.19 -59.55
CA GLY A 12 -66.04 -34.36 -60.21
C GLY A 12 -65.45 -33.98 -61.60
N VAL A 13 -64.70 -34.82 -62.33
CA VAL A 13 -65.10 -35.96 -63.23
C VAL A 13 -65.79 -35.57 -64.54
N CYS A 14 -65.10 -35.77 -65.69
CA CYS A 14 -65.62 -36.56 -66.81
C CYS A 14 -64.48 -37.06 -67.75
N CYS A 15 -64.68 -38.20 -68.42
CA CYS A 15 -63.66 -38.97 -69.16
C CYS A 15 -63.93 -39.03 -70.67
N PHE A 16 -62.89 -39.26 -71.50
CA PHE A 16 -62.91 -40.05 -72.76
C PHE A 16 -61.45 -40.53 -73.03
N ILE A 17 -61.09 -41.81 -72.83
CA ILE A 17 -61.18 -42.99 -73.73
C ILE A 17 -60.09 -43.04 -74.86
N SER A 18 -59.16 -44.00 -74.72
CA SER A 18 -58.07 -44.48 -75.62
C SER A 18 -58.59 -45.40 -76.78
N PRO A 19 -57.80 -46.04 -77.70
CA PRO A 19 -56.32 -46.31 -77.79
C PRO A 19 -55.69 -45.97 -79.19
N GLY A 20 -54.54 -46.48 -79.69
CA GLY A 20 -53.57 -47.53 -79.30
C GLY A 20 -52.47 -47.76 -80.38
N ILE A 21 -51.80 -48.94 -80.37
CA ILE A 21 -50.86 -49.49 -81.42
C ILE A 21 -49.45 -48.81 -81.45
N SER A 22 -48.28 -49.48 -81.49
CA SER A 22 -47.87 -50.92 -81.42
C SER A 22 -46.43 -51.08 -80.85
N ARG A 23 -45.85 -52.30 -80.90
CA ARG A 23 -44.78 -52.80 -80.01
C ARG A 23 -43.61 -53.52 -80.74
N ALA A 24 -42.37 -53.17 -80.30
CA ALA A 24 -41.13 -53.97 -80.15
C ALA A 24 -40.28 -54.52 -81.34
N GLU A 25 -39.02 -54.82 -80.95
CA GLU A 25 -37.94 -55.64 -81.56
C GLU A 25 -37.01 -54.99 -82.61
N SER A 26 -35.68 -55.26 -82.66
CA SER A 26 -34.66 -55.68 -81.65
C SER A 26 -33.23 -55.52 -82.24
N SER A 27 -32.17 -55.90 -81.47
CA SER A 27 -30.74 -56.05 -81.83
C SER A 27 -29.79 -54.82 -81.83
N ASP A 28 -29.13 -54.66 -80.68
CA ASP A 28 -27.67 -54.52 -80.46
C ASP A 28 -26.81 -53.48 -81.21
N ILE A 29 -26.29 -52.50 -80.44
CA ILE A 29 -24.90 -52.49 -79.93
C ILE A 29 -24.82 -51.46 -78.78
N ILE A 30 -24.38 -51.89 -77.59
CA ILE A 30 -24.09 -50.99 -76.46
C ILE A 30 -22.61 -50.59 -76.50
N PRO A 31 -22.31 -49.29 -76.39
CA PRO A 31 -21.20 -48.89 -75.53
C PRO A 31 -21.58 -47.78 -74.55
N SER A 32 -21.07 -47.94 -73.32
CA SER A 32 -20.84 -46.92 -72.30
C SER A 32 -22.01 -46.01 -71.88
N GLU A 33 -22.51 -46.26 -70.67
CA GLU A 33 -22.21 -45.31 -69.59
C GLU A 33 -21.46 -46.04 -68.48
N LYS A 34 -20.22 -45.60 -68.20
CA LYS A 34 -19.60 -45.92 -66.91
C LYS A 34 -20.40 -45.16 -65.85
N THR A 35 -21.08 -45.88 -64.97
CA THR A 35 -21.54 -45.31 -63.70
C THR A 35 -20.31 -44.89 -62.90
N ALA A 36 -19.93 -43.62 -63.05
CA ALA A 36 -18.94 -42.99 -62.20
C ALA A 36 -19.55 -42.92 -60.79
N GLN A 37 -19.25 -43.94 -59.98
CA GLN A 37 -19.44 -43.88 -58.54
C GLN A 37 -18.47 -42.80 -58.02
N TYR A 38 -18.94 -41.55 -58.01
CA TYR A 38 -18.18 -40.43 -57.47
C TYR A 38 -17.83 -40.77 -56.02
N ALA A 39 -16.54 -41.03 -55.78
CA ALA A 39 -16.02 -41.23 -54.44
C ALA A 39 -16.11 -39.87 -53.71
N THR A 40 -17.25 -39.62 -53.08
CA THR A 40 -17.55 -38.40 -52.35
C THR A 40 -16.52 -38.25 -51.22
N THR A 41 -15.55 -37.38 -51.44
CA THR A 41 -14.37 -37.29 -50.58
C THR A 41 -14.78 -36.71 -49.24
N THR A 42 -14.80 -37.57 -48.22
CA THR A 42 -14.96 -37.19 -46.81
C THR A 42 -13.58 -37.18 -46.15
N GLY A 43 -13.23 -36.07 -45.50
CA GLY A 43 -11.96 -35.94 -44.80
C GLY A 43 -11.39 -34.53 -44.79
N TRP A 44 -10.19 -34.43 -44.22
CA TRP A 44 -9.41 -33.20 -44.14
C TRP A 44 -8.71 -32.89 -45.47
N LYS A 45 -8.63 -31.60 -45.81
CA LYS A 45 -7.88 -31.10 -46.95
C LYS A 45 -7.15 -29.81 -46.57
N GLU A 46 -5.86 -29.75 -46.85
CA GLU A 46 -5.07 -28.53 -46.75
C GLU A 46 -5.08 -27.78 -48.09
N VAL A 47 -5.28 -26.47 -48.06
CA VAL A 47 -5.15 -25.55 -49.21
C VAL A 47 -4.51 -24.27 -48.70
N ASP A 48 -3.40 -23.85 -49.31
CA ASP A 48 -2.66 -22.60 -48.98
C ASP A 48 -2.38 -22.42 -47.48
N GLY A 49 -1.96 -23.49 -46.80
CA GLY A 49 -1.65 -23.51 -45.36
C GLY A 49 -2.88 -23.47 -44.44
N LYS A 50 -4.09 -23.63 -44.98
CA LYS A 50 -5.35 -23.67 -44.23
C LYS A 50 -6.02 -25.03 -44.34
N TRP A 51 -6.60 -25.48 -43.24
CA TRP A 51 -7.29 -26.76 -43.17
C TRP A 51 -8.80 -26.60 -43.37
N TYR A 52 -9.36 -27.50 -44.16
CA TYR A 52 -10.77 -27.60 -44.50
C TYR A 52 -11.24 -29.03 -44.22
N TYR A 53 -12.51 -29.22 -43.89
CA TYR A 53 -13.11 -30.55 -43.76
C TYR A 53 -14.28 -30.70 -44.72
N TYR A 54 -14.26 -31.79 -45.49
CA TYR A 54 -15.34 -32.15 -46.41
C TYR A 54 -16.10 -33.36 -45.85
N LYS A 55 -17.42 -33.32 -45.98
CA LYS A 55 -18.30 -34.47 -45.72
C LYS A 55 -19.13 -34.72 -46.97
N ASP A 56 -18.96 -35.90 -47.54
CA ASP A 56 -19.59 -36.34 -48.78
C ASP A 56 -19.38 -35.35 -49.95
N GLY A 57 -18.17 -34.77 -50.03
CA GLY A 57 -17.81 -33.74 -51.01
C GLY A 57 -18.29 -32.32 -50.68
N VAL A 58 -19.07 -32.12 -49.62
CA VAL A 58 -19.54 -30.80 -49.16
C VAL A 58 -18.59 -30.22 -48.12
N MET A 59 -18.06 -29.01 -48.37
CA MET A 59 -17.21 -28.28 -47.42
C MET A 59 -18.01 -27.90 -46.17
N GLN A 60 -17.47 -28.19 -44.98
CA GLN A 60 -18.12 -27.87 -43.72
C GLN A 60 -17.77 -26.46 -43.22
N THR A 61 -18.72 -25.83 -42.55
CA THR A 61 -18.59 -24.51 -41.89
C THR A 61 -19.16 -24.59 -40.47
N GLY A 62 -18.82 -23.62 -39.63
CA GLY A 62 -19.31 -23.53 -38.25
C GLY A 62 -18.73 -24.60 -37.33
N TRP A 63 -19.48 -24.91 -36.26
CA TRP A 63 -19.13 -25.93 -35.27
C TRP A 63 -19.26 -27.34 -35.84
N GLN A 64 -18.22 -28.16 -35.68
CA GLN A 64 -18.20 -29.55 -36.11
C GLN A 64 -17.62 -30.45 -35.02
N SER A 65 -18.31 -31.54 -34.68
CA SER A 65 -17.79 -32.58 -33.80
C SER A 65 -17.28 -33.74 -34.66
N LEU A 66 -15.96 -33.93 -34.67
CA LEU A 66 -15.26 -34.89 -35.52
C LEU A 66 -14.42 -35.81 -34.62
N GLN A 67 -14.74 -37.11 -34.65
CA GLN A 67 -14.04 -38.16 -33.87
C GLN A 67 -13.91 -37.84 -32.36
N GLY A 68 -14.90 -37.16 -31.78
CA GLY A 68 -14.94 -36.81 -30.36
C GLY A 68 -14.28 -35.46 -30.00
N ALA A 69 -13.66 -34.78 -30.96
CA ALA A 69 -13.13 -33.42 -30.77
C ALA A 69 -13.99 -32.37 -31.50
N TRP A 70 -14.11 -31.19 -30.91
CA TRP A 70 -14.80 -30.05 -31.51
C TRP A 70 -13.84 -29.17 -32.30
N TYR A 71 -14.30 -28.72 -33.46
CA TYR A 71 -13.60 -27.80 -34.36
C TYR A 71 -14.56 -26.67 -34.75
N TYR A 72 -14.02 -25.52 -35.11
CA TYR A 72 -14.79 -24.43 -35.70
C TYR A 72 -14.19 -24.02 -37.04
N PHE A 73 -15.02 -23.99 -38.07
CA PHE A 73 -14.67 -23.53 -39.41
C PHE A 73 -15.36 -22.20 -39.68
N ASN A 74 -14.64 -21.20 -40.18
CA ASN A 74 -15.23 -19.90 -40.47
C ASN A 74 -16.18 -19.97 -41.70
N ALA A 75 -16.77 -18.83 -42.09
CA ALA A 75 -17.68 -18.76 -43.23
C ALA A 75 -17.06 -19.18 -44.59
N SER A 76 -15.72 -19.14 -44.72
CA SER A 76 -15.00 -19.66 -45.90
C SER A 76 -14.67 -21.16 -45.81
N GLY A 77 -15.08 -21.85 -44.74
CA GLY A 77 -14.76 -23.26 -44.49
C GLY A 77 -13.35 -23.51 -43.94
N ALA A 78 -12.59 -22.46 -43.61
CA ALA A 78 -11.24 -22.60 -43.05
C ALA A 78 -11.31 -22.85 -41.53
N MET A 79 -10.62 -23.89 -41.07
CA MET A 79 -10.48 -24.26 -39.66
C MET A 79 -9.84 -23.11 -38.87
N GLN A 80 -10.37 -22.83 -37.68
CA GLN A 80 -9.83 -21.83 -36.78
C GLN A 80 -8.93 -22.45 -35.71
N THR A 81 -7.93 -21.69 -35.29
CA THR A 81 -6.97 -22.01 -34.23
C THR A 81 -6.83 -20.80 -33.30
N GLY A 82 -6.25 -21.00 -32.11
CA GLY A 82 -6.06 -19.94 -31.12
C GLY A 82 -7.36 -19.44 -30.49
N TRP A 83 -7.32 -18.21 -29.98
CA TRP A 83 -8.49 -17.53 -29.41
C TRP A 83 -9.47 -17.10 -30.49
N GLN A 84 -10.75 -17.43 -30.31
CA GLN A 84 -11.83 -17.10 -31.23
C GLN A 84 -13.06 -16.61 -30.47
N GLN A 85 -13.63 -15.48 -30.87
CA GLN A 85 -14.92 -15.01 -30.36
C GLN A 85 -16.04 -15.43 -31.31
N ILE A 86 -16.91 -16.32 -30.85
CA ILE A 86 -17.98 -16.93 -31.64
C ILE A 86 -19.29 -16.66 -30.89
N ASN A 87 -20.22 -15.93 -31.52
CA ASN A 87 -21.46 -15.48 -30.90
C ASN A 87 -21.21 -14.84 -29.51
N GLU A 88 -20.35 -13.81 -29.50
CA GLU A 88 -19.90 -13.04 -28.31
C GLU A 88 -19.10 -13.84 -27.27
N THR A 89 -19.07 -15.17 -27.36
CA THR A 89 -18.39 -16.07 -26.41
C THR A 89 -16.98 -16.41 -26.89
N TRP A 90 -16.00 -16.37 -25.99
CA TRP A 90 -14.62 -16.75 -26.29
C TRP A 90 -14.37 -18.26 -26.12
N TYR A 91 -13.66 -18.82 -27.08
CA TYR A 91 -13.19 -20.20 -27.13
C TYR A 91 -11.70 -20.22 -27.49
N TYR A 92 -11.00 -21.28 -27.12
CA TYR A 92 -9.62 -21.51 -27.54
C TYR A 92 -9.50 -22.84 -28.29
N PHE A 93 -8.83 -22.81 -29.43
CA PHE A 93 -8.54 -23.96 -30.26
C PHE A 93 -7.03 -24.19 -30.28
N HIS A 94 -6.59 -25.43 -30.08
CA HIS A 94 -5.19 -25.81 -30.20
C HIS A 94 -4.67 -25.59 -31.64
N SER A 95 -3.36 -25.70 -31.88
CA SER A 95 -2.77 -25.57 -33.22
C SER A 95 -3.29 -26.62 -34.22
N SER A 96 -3.78 -27.76 -33.72
CA SER A 96 -4.50 -28.79 -34.48
C SER A 96 -5.98 -28.47 -34.75
N GLY A 97 -6.47 -27.28 -34.36
CA GLY A 97 -7.87 -26.85 -34.48
C GLY A 97 -8.84 -27.47 -33.49
N THR A 98 -8.36 -28.29 -32.54
CA THR A 98 -9.20 -28.92 -31.53
C THR A 98 -9.53 -27.94 -30.39
N MET A 99 -10.83 -27.71 -30.16
CA MET A 99 -11.32 -26.88 -29.06
C MET A 99 -10.84 -27.43 -27.71
N GLN A 100 -10.33 -26.55 -26.86
CA GLN A 100 -9.84 -26.89 -25.53
C GLN A 100 -10.93 -26.70 -24.46
N THR A 101 -10.81 -27.46 -23.37
CA THR A 101 -11.66 -27.40 -22.17
C THR A 101 -10.79 -27.51 -20.92
N GLY A 102 -11.39 -27.24 -19.75
CA GLY A 102 -10.72 -27.26 -18.46
C GLY A 102 -9.70 -26.14 -18.28
N TRP A 103 -8.71 -26.39 -17.42
CA TRP A 103 -7.59 -25.48 -17.17
C TRP A 103 -6.63 -25.45 -18.35
N GLN A 104 -6.29 -24.24 -18.80
CA GLN A 104 -5.39 -24.02 -19.93
C GLN A 104 -4.36 -22.94 -19.58
N GLN A 105 -3.07 -23.22 -19.78
CA GLN A 105 -2.01 -22.22 -19.64
C GLN A 105 -1.61 -21.72 -21.03
N ILE A 106 -1.94 -20.46 -21.33
CA ILE A 106 -1.74 -19.83 -22.64
C ILE A 106 -0.96 -18.54 -22.41
N GLU A 107 0.18 -18.40 -23.10
CA GLU A 107 1.07 -17.22 -22.98
C GLU A 107 1.46 -16.87 -21.53
N GLY A 108 1.64 -17.91 -20.69
CA GLY A 108 1.97 -17.78 -19.27
C GLY A 108 0.80 -17.49 -18.33
N ASN A 109 -0.38 -17.15 -18.86
CA ASN A 109 -1.60 -16.92 -18.10
C ASN A 109 -2.45 -18.19 -18.01
N TRP A 110 -3.16 -18.36 -16.90
CA TRP A 110 -4.11 -19.47 -16.72
C TRP A 110 -5.53 -19.02 -17.07
N TYR A 111 -6.25 -19.89 -17.77
CA TYR A 111 -7.64 -19.71 -18.19
C TYR A 111 -8.43 -20.96 -17.80
N TYR A 112 -9.74 -20.81 -17.63
CA TYR A 112 -10.63 -21.96 -17.45
C TYR A 112 -11.74 -21.94 -18.49
N LEU A 113 -11.71 -22.93 -19.37
CA LEU A 113 -12.67 -23.13 -20.45
C LEU A 113 -13.66 -24.19 -20.00
N ASN A 114 -14.95 -23.92 -20.06
CA ASN A 114 -15.95 -24.75 -19.41
C ASN A 114 -15.92 -26.22 -19.89
N PRO A 115 -15.64 -27.22 -19.03
CA PRO A 115 -15.66 -28.63 -19.43
C PRO A 115 -17.05 -29.27 -19.38
N ILE A 116 -18.07 -28.54 -18.91
CA ILE A 116 -19.42 -29.05 -18.69
C ILE A 116 -20.20 -29.02 -20.01
N SER A 117 -20.85 -30.14 -20.34
CA SER A 117 -21.74 -30.26 -21.52
C SER A 117 -23.14 -29.70 -21.23
N ASP A 118 -23.21 -28.44 -20.80
CA ASP A 118 -24.44 -27.72 -20.42
C ASP A 118 -24.96 -26.76 -21.52
N GLY A 119 -24.41 -26.87 -22.73
CA GLY A 119 -24.62 -25.90 -23.82
C GLY A 119 -23.57 -24.77 -23.86
N SER A 120 -22.73 -24.64 -22.84
CA SER A 120 -21.59 -23.71 -22.81
C SER A 120 -20.22 -24.40 -22.80
N LEU A 121 -20.13 -25.64 -23.30
CA LEU A 121 -18.88 -26.41 -23.41
C LEU A 121 -17.82 -25.62 -24.19
N GLY A 122 -16.60 -25.53 -23.65
CA GLY A 122 -15.47 -24.78 -24.22
C GLY A 122 -15.51 -23.27 -23.98
N ALA A 123 -16.61 -22.71 -23.48
CA ALA A 123 -16.73 -21.27 -23.23
C ALA A 123 -15.76 -20.81 -22.14
N MET A 124 -14.97 -19.77 -22.44
CA MET A 124 -14.07 -19.14 -21.47
C MET A 124 -14.85 -18.55 -20.29
N ARG A 125 -14.49 -18.93 -19.07
CA ARG A 125 -15.09 -18.37 -17.86
C ARG A 125 -14.40 -17.06 -17.47
N THR A 126 -15.20 -16.13 -16.97
CA THR A 126 -14.78 -14.85 -16.36
C THR A 126 -15.41 -14.69 -14.98
N GLY A 127 -14.93 -13.74 -14.18
CA GLY A 127 -15.47 -13.48 -12.83
C GLY A 127 -15.14 -14.58 -11.82
N TRP A 128 -15.94 -14.64 -10.76
CA TRP A 128 -15.82 -15.66 -9.71
C TRP A 128 -16.30 -17.03 -10.21
N GLN A 129 -15.48 -18.06 -10.03
CA GLN A 129 -15.78 -19.45 -10.39
C GLN A 129 -15.44 -20.38 -9.23
N SER A 130 -16.35 -21.31 -8.93
CA SER A 130 -16.10 -22.41 -7.99
C SER A 130 -15.70 -23.65 -8.79
N ILE A 131 -14.45 -24.08 -8.64
CA ILE A 131 -13.86 -25.20 -9.38
C ILE A 131 -13.31 -26.16 -8.33
N GLU A 132 -13.83 -27.40 -8.32
CA GLU A 132 -13.41 -28.47 -7.39
C GLU A 132 -13.47 -28.07 -5.89
N GLY A 133 -14.37 -27.14 -5.54
CA GLY A 133 -14.57 -26.64 -4.17
C GLY A 133 -13.67 -25.46 -3.77
N ALA A 134 -12.72 -25.08 -4.61
CA ALA A 134 -11.95 -23.85 -4.48
C ALA A 134 -12.56 -22.71 -5.33
N TRP A 135 -12.44 -21.48 -4.84
CA TRP A 135 -12.89 -20.29 -5.58
C TRP A 135 -11.71 -19.64 -6.28
N TYR A 136 -11.92 -19.24 -7.53
CA TYR A 136 -10.97 -18.52 -8.37
C TYR A 136 -11.65 -17.28 -8.93
N TYR A 137 -10.86 -16.26 -9.27
CA TYR A 137 -11.35 -15.10 -10.01
C TYR A 137 -10.62 -14.98 -11.34
N PHE A 138 -11.36 -14.95 -12.44
CA PHE A 138 -10.86 -14.68 -13.77
C PHE A 138 -11.23 -13.24 -14.15
N ASN A 139 -10.28 -12.48 -14.69
CA ASN A 139 -10.53 -11.10 -15.10
C ASN A 139 -11.43 -11.04 -16.36
N SER A 140 -11.70 -9.83 -16.88
CA SER A 140 -12.49 -9.64 -18.10
C SER A 140 -11.85 -10.23 -19.37
N SER A 141 -10.52 -10.43 -19.39
CA SER A 141 -9.83 -11.14 -20.48
C SER A 141 -9.77 -12.66 -20.24
N GLY A 142 -10.46 -13.19 -19.23
CA GLY A 142 -10.45 -14.61 -18.86
C GLY A 142 -9.19 -15.13 -18.18
N ALA A 143 -8.19 -14.28 -17.92
CA ALA A 143 -6.96 -14.67 -17.25
C ALA A 143 -7.17 -14.72 -15.73
N MET A 144 -6.66 -15.78 -15.10
CA MET A 144 -6.78 -16.03 -13.67
C MET A 144 -6.00 -14.99 -12.84
N HIS A 145 -6.70 -14.35 -11.92
CA HIS A 145 -6.17 -13.33 -11.03
C HIS A 145 -5.41 -13.96 -9.86
N LYS A 146 -4.30 -13.32 -9.45
CA LYS A 146 -3.49 -13.71 -8.29
C LYS A 146 -3.17 -12.50 -7.42
N GLY A 147 -3.01 -12.71 -6.12
CA GLY A 147 -2.78 -11.66 -5.13
C GLY A 147 -4.04 -10.86 -4.76
N TRP A 148 -3.84 -9.59 -4.40
CA TRP A 148 -4.87 -8.69 -3.89
C TRP A 148 -5.90 -8.31 -4.96
N LEU A 149 -7.18 -8.56 -4.68
CA LEU A 149 -8.31 -8.22 -5.54
C LEU A 149 -9.32 -7.37 -4.77
N THR A 150 -9.72 -6.21 -5.31
CA THR A 150 -10.77 -5.37 -4.72
C THR A 150 -11.94 -5.24 -5.69
N LEU A 151 -13.14 -5.65 -5.26
CA LEU A 151 -14.38 -5.59 -6.03
C LEU A 151 -15.47 -4.99 -5.15
N ASN A 152 -16.15 -3.94 -5.65
CA ASN A 152 -17.27 -3.28 -4.96
C ASN A 152 -16.95 -2.91 -3.49
N GLY A 153 -15.73 -2.42 -3.22
CA GLY A 153 -15.24 -2.06 -1.88
C GLY A 153 -14.73 -3.23 -1.02
N GLN A 154 -15.10 -4.46 -1.37
CA GLN A 154 -14.65 -5.68 -0.70
C GLN A 154 -13.29 -6.12 -1.24
N THR A 155 -12.40 -6.55 -0.35
CA THR A 155 -11.02 -6.92 -0.68
C THR A 155 -10.80 -8.41 -0.39
N TYR A 156 -10.09 -9.08 -1.28
CA TYR A 156 -9.85 -10.53 -1.30
C TYR A 156 -8.37 -10.78 -1.58
N TYR A 157 -7.88 -11.97 -1.27
CA TYR A 157 -6.55 -12.43 -1.67
C TYR A 157 -6.64 -13.78 -2.36
N LEU A 158 -6.11 -13.86 -3.58
CA LEU A 158 -5.94 -15.09 -4.35
C LEU A 158 -4.49 -15.55 -4.17
N ASP A 159 -4.26 -16.80 -3.82
CA ASP A 159 -2.90 -17.32 -3.58
C ASP A 159 -2.11 -17.51 -4.90
N TYR A 160 -0.90 -18.05 -4.81
CA TYR A 160 -0.04 -18.25 -6.00
C TYR A 160 -0.62 -19.23 -7.03
N ASP A 161 -1.46 -20.16 -6.60
CA ASP A 161 -2.25 -21.08 -7.43
C ASP A 161 -3.58 -20.47 -7.92
N GLY A 162 -3.90 -19.24 -7.51
CA GLY A 162 -5.15 -18.53 -7.82
C GLY A 162 -6.31 -18.82 -6.88
N THR A 163 -6.16 -19.69 -5.88
CA THR A 163 -7.24 -20.02 -4.94
C THR A 163 -7.55 -18.87 -3.99
N MET A 164 -8.84 -18.61 -3.75
CA MET A 164 -9.29 -17.57 -2.82
C MET A 164 -9.07 -18.00 -1.36
N VAL A 165 -8.25 -17.22 -0.67
CA VAL A 165 -7.96 -17.38 0.76
C VAL A 165 -9.22 -17.18 1.60
N LYS A 166 -9.36 -18.03 2.63
CA LYS A 166 -10.31 -17.91 3.74
C LYS A 166 -9.54 -18.12 5.05
N GLY A 167 -9.92 -17.46 6.12
CA GLY A 167 -9.18 -17.50 7.39
C GLY A 167 -7.91 -16.66 7.34
N TRP A 168 -6.84 -17.14 8.00
CA TRP A 168 -5.59 -16.40 8.15
C TRP A 168 -4.59 -16.66 7.01
N LYS A 169 -3.97 -15.60 6.49
CA LYS A 169 -2.89 -15.69 5.50
C LYS A 169 -1.78 -14.70 5.83
N TYR A 170 -0.55 -15.20 5.89
CA TYR A 170 0.66 -14.39 5.86
C TYR A 170 0.96 -13.99 4.42
N VAL A 171 1.28 -12.71 4.19
CA VAL A 171 1.67 -12.20 2.87
C VAL A 171 3.12 -11.73 2.95
N ASP A 172 4.06 -12.58 2.52
CA ASP A 172 5.52 -12.37 2.71
C ASP A 172 5.99 -10.99 2.23
N LYS A 173 5.54 -10.56 1.05
CA LYS A 173 5.89 -9.24 0.47
C LYS A 173 5.45 -8.05 1.32
N LYS A 174 4.46 -8.23 2.20
CA LYS A 174 4.00 -7.21 3.15
C LYS A 174 4.48 -7.46 4.58
N ARG A 175 4.95 -8.68 4.89
CA ARG A 175 5.37 -9.15 6.22
C ARG A 175 4.29 -8.96 7.30
N LYS A 176 3.05 -9.32 6.97
CA LYS A 176 1.88 -9.23 7.85
C LYS A 176 0.93 -10.40 7.68
N TRP A 177 0.22 -10.73 8.76
CA TRP A 177 -0.96 -11.59 8.72
C TRP A 177 -2.21 -10.79 8.38
N TYR A 178 -3.08 -11.37 7.57
CA TYR A 178 -4.39 -10.84 7.22
C TYR A 178 -5.46 -11.90 7.50
N GLU A 179 -6.62 -11.45 7.95
CA GLU A 179 -7.78 -12.28 8.26
C GLU A 179 -8.84 -12.11 7.17
N PHE A 180 -9.38 -13.22 6.67
CA PHE A 180 -10.43 -13.27 5.66
C PHE A 180 -11.61 -14.09 6.19
N ASN A 181 -12.84 -13.62 5.97
CA ASN A 181 -14.05 -14.33 6.42
C ASN A 181 -14.33 -15.58 5.57
N THR A 182 -15.42 -16.29 5.89
CA THR A 182 -15.84 -17.52 5.17
C THR A 182 -16.18 -17.27 3.69
N SER A 183 -16.49 -16.02 3.31
CA SER A 183 -16.71 -15.58 1.93
C SER A 183 -15.44 -15.02 1.26
N GLY A 184 -14.27 -15.17 1.90
CA GLY A 184 -12.97 -14.70 1.40
C GLY A 184 -12.74 -13.18 1.48
N GLN A 185 -13.64 -12.43 2.12
CA GLN A 185 -13.51 -10.98 2.25
C GLN A 185 -12.60 -10.64 3.43
N GLN A 186 -11.67 -9.72 3.23
CA GLN A 186 -10.75 -9.24 4.26
C GLN A 186 -11.52 -8.61 5.43
N VAL A 187 -11.22 -9.07 6.64
CA VAL A 187 -11.72 -8.51 7.89
C VAL A 187 -10.93 -7.25 8.21
N LYS A 188 -11.61 -6.10 8.17
CA LYS A 188 -11.00 -4.77 8.41
C LYS A 188 -11.11 -4.39 9.89
N LYS A 189 -10.13 -4.80 10.67
CA LYS A 189 -9.87 -4.34 12.06
C LYS A 189 -8.67 -3.38 12.06
N TYR A 190 -8.59 -2.51 13.07
CA TYR A 190 -7.53 -1.50 13.19
C TYR A 190 -7.10 -1.30 14.64
N GLY A 191 -5.86 -0.86 14.85
CA GLY A 191 -5.29 -0.57 16.16
C GLY A 191 -5.14 -1.79 17.06
N TRP A 192 -5.09 -1.55 18.38
CA TRP A 192 -5.02 -2.59 19.41
C TRP A 192 -6.25 -3.49 19.40
N GLN A 193 -6.01 -4.81 19.37
CA GLN A 193 -7.02 -5.85 19.45
C GLN A 193 -6.54 -6.97 20.38
N VAL A 194 -7.44 -7.87 20.80
CA VAL A 194 -7.11 -9.07 21.57
C VAL A 194 -7.48 -10.31 20.74
N LEU A 195 -6.55 -11.24 20.61
CA LEU A 195 -6.67 -12.48 19.86
C LEU A 195 -6.01 -13.61 20.66
N ASN A 196 -6.76 -14.68 20.93
CA ASN A 196 -6.30 -15.82 21.74
C ASN A 196 -5.71 -15.40 23.11
N ASN A 197 -6.37 -14.45 23.77
CA ASN A 197 -5.94 -13.81 25.03
C ASN A 197 -4.58 -13.10 24.97
N LYS A 198 -4.09 -12.75 23.78
CA LYS A 198 -2.89 -11.95 23.57
C LYS A 198 -3.22 -10.66 22.82
N HIS A 199 -2.48 -9.59 23.09
CA HIS A 199 -2.63 -8.35 22.33
C HIS A 199 -1.99 -8.47 20.95
N VAL A 200 -2.61 -7.86 19.95
CA VAL A 200 -2.11 -7.69 18.58
C VAL A 200 -2.41 -6.26 18.13
N PHE A 201 -1.71 -5.78 17.09
CA PHE A 201 -1.98 -4.47 16.51
C PHE A 201 -2.22 -4.58 15.00
N TYR A 202 -3.35 -4.05 14.53
CA TYR A 202 -3.72 -3.99 13.12
C TYR A 202 -3.33 -2.62 12.53
N ASP A 203 -2.63 -2.62 11.41
CA ASP A 203 -2.25 -1.41 10.67
C ASP A 203 -3.49 -0.65 10.15
N PHE A 204 -3.59 0.64 10.44
CA PHE A 204 -4.67 1.52 9.98
C PHE A 204 -4.73 1.70 8.45
N GLY A 205 -3.62 1.52 7.74
CA GLY A 205 -3.54 1.69 6.28
C GLY A 205 -4.04 0.49 5.48
N ASP A 206 -3.89 -0.74 5.99
CA ASP A 206 -4.28 -1.95 5.23
C ASP A 206 -4.85 -3.12 6.04
N ALA A 207 -5.13 -2.95 7.33
CA ALA A 207 -5.70 -3.95 8.24
C ALA A 207 -4.90 -5.27 8.30
N GLY A 208 -3.59 -5.23 8.06
CA GLY A 208 -2.69 -6.34 8.37
C GLY A 208 -2.12 -6.22 9.77
N LEU A 209 -1.90 -7.34 10.45
CA LEU A 209 -1.20 -7.37 11.75
C LEU A 209 0.24 -6.88 11.60
N TYR A 210 0.69 -6.06 12.54
CA TYR A 210 2.12 -5.85 12.79
C TYR A 210 2.74 -7.19 13.23
N THR A 211 3.85 -7.57 12.61
CA THR A 211 4.56 -8.83 12.91
C THR A 211 6.06 -8.63 12.84
N ASN A 212 6.78 -9.48 13.54
CA ASN A 212 8.17 -9.81 13.28
C ASN A 212 9.17 -8.63 13.31
N LYS A 213 8.86 -7.56 14.06
CA LYS A 213 9.76 -6.45 14.38
C LYS A 213 9.16 -5.54 15.45
N TRP A 214 9.93 -4.53 15.81
CA TRP A 214 9.53 -3.39 16.63
C TRP A 214 8.73 -2.37 15.82
N TYR A 215 7.71 -1.77 16.44
CA TYR A 215 6.92 -0.68 15.89
C TYR A 215 6.73 0.42 16.94
N PHE A 216 6.80 1.68 16.53
CA PHE A 216 6.40 2.81 17.35
C PHE A 216 4.89 3.00 17.26
N ILE A 217 4.21 2.90 18.40
CA ILE A 217 2.77 3.12 18.58
C ILE A 217 2.63 4.06 19.77
N ASP A 218 1.92 5.18 19.62
CA ASP A 218 1.69 6.15 20.70
C ASP A 218 2.97 6.60 21.43
N ASN A 219 4.04 6.87 20.67
CA ASN A 219 5.39 7.19 21.12
C ASN A 219 6.07 6.14 22.03
N LYS A 220 5.62 4.88 21.98
CA LYS A 220 6.24 3.75 22.66
C LYS A 220 6.61 2.65 21.67
N THR A 221 7.72 1.97 21.93
CA THR A 221 8.19 0.85 21.12
C THR A 221 7.54 -0.45 21.58
N TYR A 222 6.87 -1.14 20.67
CA TYR A 222 6.25 -2.45 20.90
C TYR A 222 6.85 -3.49 19.95
N GLU A 223 7.25 -4.64 20.48
CA GLU A 223 7.71 -5.78 19.68
C GLU A 223 6.52 -6.72 19.35
N PHE A 224 6.46 -7.21 18.12
CA PHE A 224 5.51 -8.26 17.75
C PHE A 224 6.24 -9.48 17.21
N ASP A 225 5.81 -10.68 17.62
CA ASP A 225 6.36 -11.94 17.14
C ASP A 225 5.98 -12.22 15.67
N VAL A 226 6.45 -13.35 15.13
CA VAL A 226 6.14 -13.79 13.75
C VAL A 226 4.64 -14.06 13.51
N ASN A 227 3.85 -14.24 14.57
CA ASN A 227 2.40 -14.44 14.51
C ASN A 227 1.62 -13.13 14.68
N GLY A 228 2.30 -12.03 15.04
CA GLY A 228 1.71 -10.72 15.31
C GLY A 228 1.23 -10.52 16.74
N TYR A 229 1.62 -11.37 17.68
CA TYR A 229 1.37 -11.17 19.10
C TYR A 229 2.39 -10.20 19.70
N TRP A 230 1.91 -9.26 20.52
CA TRP A 230 2.77 -8.40 21.31
C TRP A 230 3.64 -9.23 22.26
N VAL A 231 4.96 -8.97 22.24
CA VAL A 231 5.92 -9.54 23.18
C VAL A 231 6.09 -8.59 24.36
N GLU A 232 5.40 -8.91 25.46
CA GLU A 232 5.57 -8.24 26.74
C GLU A 232 6.99 -8.41 27.27
N ASN A 233 7.57 -7.35 27.85
CA ASN A 233 8.92 -7.34 28.43
C ASN A 233 10.04 -7.79 27.46
N SER A 234 9.86 -7.48 26.17
CA SER A 234 10.82 -7.73 25.07
C SER A 234 12.24 -7.21 25.32
N PHE A 235 12.38 -6.13 26.11
CA PHE A 235 13.64 -5.57 26.59
C PHE A 235 14.07 -6.24 27.91
N ASP A 236 14.42 -7.53 27.85
CA ASP A 236 14.83 -8.31 29.02
C ASP A 236 16.34 -8.27 29.29
N ASN A 237 16.79 -9.08 30.26
CA ASN A 237 18.18 -9.19 30.68
C ASN A 237 19.08 -9.95 29.67
N THR A 238 18.67 -10.17 28.41
CA THR A 238 19.55 -10.79 27.41
C THR A 238 20.72 -9.85 27.12
N THR A 239 21.95 -10.36 27.16
CA THR A 239 23.17 -9.58 26.92
C THR A 239 23.50 -9.44 25.43
N LEU A 240 24.25 -8.39 25.05
CA LEU A 240 24.77 -8.24 23.68
C LEU A 240 25.64 -9.44 23.27
N GLY A 241 26.45 -9.98 24.19
CA GLY A 241 27.27 -11.17 23.94
C GLY A 241 26.43 -12.41 23.64
N GLU A 242 25.31 -12.63 24.33
CA GLU A 242 24.39 -13.74 24.03
C GLU A 242 23.70 -13.60 22.66
N LEU A 243 23.52 -12.36 22.18
CA LEU A 243 22.94 -12.08 20.86
C LEU A 243 23.98 -12.25 19.76
N GLU A 244 25.21 -11.78 19.97
CA GLU A 244 26.35 -12.03 19.08
C GLU A 244 26.57 -13.55 18.92
N GLN A 245 26.61 -14.30 20.02
CA GLN A 245 26.77 -15.76 19.97
C GLN A 245 25.58 -16.47 19.31
N ALA A 246 24.34 -15.98 19.49
CA ALA A 246 23.18 -16.51 18.78
C ALA A 246 23.26 -16.27 17.27
N LEU A 247 23.73 -15.09 16.84
CA LEU A 247 23.93 -14.76 15.43
C LEU A 247 25.08 -15.57 14.81
N LEU A 248 26.22 -15.71 15.51
CA LEU A 248 27.36 -16.52 15.05
C LEU A 248 27.03 -18.01 14.99
N LYS A 249 26.20 -18.51 15.92
CA LYS A 249 25.64 -19.87 15.85
C LYS A 249 24.77 -20.04 14.60
N TYR A 250 23.85 -19.10 14.36
CA TYR A 250 23.01 -19.10 13.17
C TYR A 250 23.85 -19.06 11.87
N PHE A 251 24.92 -18.27 11.83
CA PHE A 251 25.87 -18.24 10.71
C PHE A 251 26.51 -19.59 10.46
N LYS A 252 27.06 -20.23 11.50
CA LYS A 252 27.65 -21.56 11.42
C LYS A 252 26.65 -22.61 10.92
N GLU A 253 25.40 -22.55 11.37
CA GLU A 253 24.32 -23.46 10.95
C GLU A 253 23.85 -23.24 9.50
N ASN A 254 24.06 -22.05 8.94
CA ASN A 254 23.68 -21.69 7.56
C ASN A 254 24.86 -21.53 6.58
N GLY A 255 26.09 -21.88 7.01
CA GLY A 255 27.30 -21.81 6.17
C GLY A 255 27.83 -20.39 5.90
N ILE A 256 27.40 -19.40 6.70
CA ILE A 256 27.87 -18.01 6.60
C ILE A 256 29.20 -17.89 7.36
N THR A 257 30.19 -17.25 6.73
CA THR A 257 31.59 -17.20 7.23
C THR A 257 32.04 -15.83 7.71
N TYR A 258 31.14 -14.84 7.74
CA TYR A 258 31.43 -13.46 8.16
C TYR A 258 31.89 -13.41 9.62
N LYS A 259 32.94 -12.64 9.89
CA LYS A 259 33.55 -12.52 11.22
C LYS A 259 33.24 -11.15 11.82
N VAL A 260 33.01 -11.11 13.12
CA VAL A 260 32.85 -9.85 13.88
C VAL A 260 34.01 -8.90 13.55
N GLY A 261 33.67 -7.67 13.18
CA GLY A 261 34.64 -6.62 12.85
C GLY A 261 35.02 -6.52 11.37
N THR A 262 34.49 -7.40 10.51
CA THR A 262 34.68 -7.35 9.05
C THR A 262 33.57 -6.56 8.34
N GLN A 263 33.87 -6.01 7.16
CA GLN A 263 32.91 -5.22 6.39
C GLN A 263 31.70 -6.07 5.95
N GLU A 264 31.88 -7.35 5.68
CA GLU A 264 30.81 -8.27 5.30
C GLU A 264 29.85 -8.55 6.47
N TYR A 265 30.38 -8.61 7.69
CA TYR A 265 29.58 -8.72 8.91
C TYR A 265 28.77 -7.44 9.15
N GLU A 266 29.42 -6.27 9.03
CA GLU A 266 28.77 -4.96 9.17
C GLU A 266 27.67 -4.75 8.13
N MET A 267 27.96 -5.03 6.85
CA MET A 267 26.97 -4.98 5.75
C MET A 267 25.81 -5.96 5.95
N TYR A 268 26.07 -7.17 6.47
CA TYR A 268 25.00 -8.11 6.77
C TYR A 268 24.06 -7.58 7.87
N LEU A 269 24.60 -6.96 8.93
CA LEU A 269 23.79 -6.34 9.98
C LEU A 269 22.93 -5.19 9.44
N ILE A 270 23.51 -4.35 8.57
CA ILE A 270 22.79 -3.26 7.87
C ILE A 270 21.67 -3.82 6.98
N ASP A 271 21.96 -4.86 6.19
CA ASP A 271 20.98 -5.56 5.35
C ASP A 271 19.81 -6.14 6.17
N GLN A 272 20.04 -6.60 7.41
CA GLN A 272 18.96 -7.04 8.29
C GLN A 272 18.15 -5.91 8.91
N LEU A 273 18.80 -4.80 9.28
CA LEU A 273 18.17 -3.61 9.85
C LEU A 273 17.26 -2.89 8.83
N LEU A 274 17.75 -2.72 7.59
CA LEU A 274 17.05 -1.95 6.56
C LEU A 274 16.06 -2.80 5.76
N GLU A 275 16.47 -3.99 5.33
CA GLU A 275 15.73 -4.79 4.35
C GLU A 275 15.15 -6.08 4.94
N HIS A 276 15.65 -6.53 6.10
CA HIS A 276 15.43 -7.88 6.64
C HIS A 276 15.74 -8.96 5.59
N LYS A 277 16.91 -8.81 4.95
CA LYS A 277 17.28 -9.49 3.69
C LYS A 277 17.42 -11.01 3.82
N ASP A 278 17.76 -11.51 5.01
CA ASP A 278 17.81 -12.95 5.27
C ASP A 278 16.47 -13.43 5.83
N GLU A 279 15.63 -14.00 4.96
CA GLU A 279 14.30 -14.51 5.33
C GLU A 279 14.34 -15.66 6.35
N LYS A 280 15.46 -16.40 6.45
CA LYS A 280 15.60 -17.49 7.43
C LYS A 280 15.93 -16.90 8.80
N LEU A 281 16.89 -15.97 8.87
CA LEU A 281 17.19 -15.26 10.11
C LEU A 281 15.98 -14.44 10.56
N ALA A 282 15.23 -13.86 9.62
CA ALA A 282 13.99 -13.15 9.91
C ALA A 282 12.91 -14.04 10.55
N ARG A 283 12.99 -15.36 10.46
CA ARG A 283 12.07 -16.30 11.15
C ARG A 283 12.65 -16.85 12.46
N HIS A 284 13.84 -16.41 12.87
CA HIS A 284 14.51 -16.87 14.09
C HIS A 284 13.84 -16.29 15.35
N PRO A 285 13.63 -17.07 16.44
CA PRO A 285 12.93 -16.57 17.64
C PRO A 285 13.59 -15.40 18.37
N LYS A 286 14.88 -15.12 18.12
CA LYS A 286 15.60 -13.94 18.64
C LYS A 286 15.77 -12.81 17.61
N TYR A 287 15.10 -12.85 16.47
CA TYR A 287 15.43 -11.97 15.34
C TYR A 287 15.34 -10.47 15.68
N THR A 288 14.24 -10.05 16.27
CA THR A 288 14.00 -8.71 16.84
C THR A 288 15.12 -8.23 17.75
N LYS A 289 15.62 -9.11 18.63
CA LYS A 289 16.75 -8.81 19.53
C LYS A 289 18.10 -8.78 18.81
N ILE A 290 18.27 -9.61 17.77
CA ILE A 290 19.44 -9.57 16.89
C ILE A 290 19.48 -8.24 16.12
N LEU A 291 18.34 -7.64 15.78
CA LEU A 291 18.29 -6.28 15.23
C LEU A 291 18.69 -5.22 16.28
N THR A 292 18.35 -5.39 17.56
CA THR A 292 18.85 -4.52 18.64
C THR A 292 20.38 -4.61 18.75
N TYR A 293 20.92 -5.83 18.75
CA TYR A 293 22.38 -6.05 18.69
C TYR A 293 23.00 -5.41 17.44
N ALA A 294 22.37 -5.54 16.28
CA ALA A 294 22.85 -4.95 15.02
C ALA A 294 22.93 -3.41 15.09
N ALA A 295 21.93 -2.75 15.69
CA ALA A 295 21.94 -1.30 15.87
C ALA A 295 23.04 -0.86 16.84
N GLU A 296 23.18 -1.53 17.99
CA GLU A 296 24.20 -1.22 19.00
C GLU A 296 25.63 -1.48 18.47
N TYR A 297 25.80 -2.52 17.65
CA TYR A 297 27.05 -2.80 16.95
C TYR A 297 27.51 -1.62 16.09
N LEU A 298 26.60 -1.05 15.30
CA LEU A 298 26.89 0.11 14.44
C LEU A 298 27.09 1.39 15.27
N HIS A 299 26.38 1.54 16.39
CA HIS A 299 26.54 2.67 17.31
C HIS A 299 27.95 2.69 17.93
N GLU A 300 28.38 1.58 18.52
CA GLU A 300 29.72 1.42 19.10
C GLU A 300 30.83 1.50 18.03
N ARG A 301 30.57 1.00 16.82
CA ARG A 301 31.48 1.13 15.67
C ARG A 301 31.75 2.59 15.32
N ASN A 302 30.71 3.44 15.35
CA ASN A 302 30.80 4.86 15.03
C ASN A 302 31.44 5.69 16.15
N LYS A 303 31.22 5.34 17.43
CA LYS A 303 31.95 5.97 18.57
C LYS A 303 33.46 5.86 18.40
N GLY A 304 33.95 4.74 17.85
CA GLY A 304 35.36 4.52 17.55
C GLY A 304 35.98 5.37 16.43
N GLN A 305 35.19 6.14 15.67
CA GLN A 305 35.68 6.94 14.52
C GLN A 305 35.73 8.46 14.76
N SER A 306 35.65 8.92 16.02
CA SER A 306 35.60 10.36 16.31
C SER A 306 36.83 11.16 15.80
N LEU A 307 36.54 12.26 15.10
CA LEU A 307 37.50 13.09 14.34
C LEU A 307 38.58 13.75 15.22
N PRO A 308 39.81 13.96 14.70
CA PRO A 308 40.87 14.66 15.43
C PRO A 308 40.53 16.14 15.64
N LYS A 309 40.64 16.61 16.89
CA LYS A 309 40.41 18.01 17.28
C LYS A 309 41.60 18.91 16.90
N SER A 310 41.47 19.61 15.77
CA SER A 310 42.23 20.82 15.38
C SER A 310 43.77 20.69 15.17
N PRO A 311 44.39 21.54 14.32
CA PRO A 311 45.81 21.43 14.01
C PRO A 311 46.68 22.20 15.02
N SER A 312 47.23 21.52 16.03
CA SER A 312 48.35 22.09 16.81
C SER A 312 49.37 21.03 17.25
N VAL A 313 50.61 21.21 16.76
CA VAL A 313 51.86 20.59 17.22
C VAL A 313 51.93 19.07 17.10
N ALA A 314 52.70 18.60 16.11
CA ALA A 314 53.10 17.20 16.00
C ALA A 314 53.91 16.76 17.23
N LYS A 315 53.42 15.73 17.92
CA LYS A 315 54.25 14.78 18.68
C LYS A 315 53.75 13.36 18.44
N SER A 316 54.69 12.48 18.19
CA SER A 316 54.51 11.07 17.86
C SER A 316 53.98 10.24 19.02
N THR A 317 52.96 9.43 18.76
CA THR A 317 52.70 8.16 19.45
C THR A 317 52.17 7.15 18.44
N GLU A 318 52.82 6.00 18.33
CA GLU A 318 52.43 4.88 17.46
C GLU A 318 51.11 4.25 17.95
N GLY A 319 50.23 3.87 17.02
CA GLY A 319 48.82 3.55 17.32
C GLY A 319 48.18 2.49 16.43
N ASN A 320 48.90 1.42 16.10
CA ASN A 320 48.41 0.11 15.65
C ASN A 320 47.15 0.06 14.73
N GLU A 321 47.34 0.23 13.41
CA GLU A 321 46.28 0.23 12.38
C GLU A 321 45.59 -1.12 12.11
N ASN A 322 45.78 -2.16 12.94
CA ASN A 322 45.28 -3.53 12.72
C ASN A 322 44.31 -4.06 13.79
N ALA A 323 43.71 -3.19 14.61
CA ALA A 323 42.70 -3.61 15.60
C ALA A 323 41.33 -3.89 14.93
N ILE A 324 41.00 -5.17 14.72
CA ILE A 324 39.67 -5.60 14.27
C ILE A 324 38.64 -5.23 15.35
N PHE A 325 37.58 -4.53 14.97
CA PHE A 325 36.53 -4.06 15.89
C PHE A 325 35.75 -5.21 16.55
N SER A 326 35.44 -5.07 17.83
CA SER A 326 34.74 -6.07 18.65
C SER A 326 33.84 -5.40 19.68
N MET A 327 32.72 -6.06 20.02
CA MET A 327 31.78 -5.62 21.07
C MET A 327 32.20 -6.05 22.49
N GLY A 328 33.40 -6.60 22.68
CA GLY A 328 33.83 -7.21 23.94
C GLY A 328 33.72 -6.31 25.19
N HIS A 329 33.86 -4.99 25.04
CA HIS A 329 33.74 -4.01 26.12
C HIS A 329 32.29 -3.77 26.57
N VAL A 330 31.30 -4.02 25.71
CA VAL A 330 29.86 -3.91 26.01
C VAL A 330 29.14 -5.26 26.04
N ALA A 331 29.83 -6.38 25.82
CA ALA A 331 29.22 -7.71 25.68
C ALA A 331 28.32 -8.12 26.86
N ASN A 332 28.58 -7.62 28.07
CA ASN A 332 27.76 -7.87 29.26
C ASN A 332 26.56 -6.92 29.43
N LYS A 333 26.44 -5.83 28.65
CA LYS A 333 25.26 -4.95 28.69
C LYS A 333 24.04 -5.74 28.24
N THR A 334 22.95 -5.63 29.00
CA THR A 334 21.65 -6.20 28.59
C THR A 334 20.88 -5.24 27.69
N ILE A 335 19.92 -5.77 26.91
CA ILE A 335 18.96 -4.94 26.17
C ILE A 335 18.25 -3.96 27.11
N LYS A 336 17.95 -4.41 28.32
CA LYS A 336 17.36 -3.57 29.37
C LYS A 336 18.30 -2.44 29.79
N ASP A 337 19.59 -2.71 30.02
CA ASP A 337 20.58 -1.68 30.40
C ASP A 337 20.73 -0.64 29.30
N ILE A 338 20.84 -1.06 28.04
CA ILE A 338 20.93 -0.16 26.87
C ILE A 338 19.69 0.74 26.81
N LYS A 339 18.50 0.15 26.94
CA LYS A 339 17.26 0.93 26.97
C LYS A 339 17.23 1.90 28.15
N GLU A 340 17.62 1.47 29.35
CA GLU A 340 17.70 2.35 30.50
C GLU A 340 18.77 3.43 30.35
N GLU A 341 19.87 3.19 29.63
CA GLU A 341 20.89 4.19 29.28
C GLU A 341 20.33 5.20 28.27
N THR A 342 19.66 4.76 27.20
CA THR A 342 18.99 5.66 26.23
C THR A 342 17.86 6.46 26.89
N ASP A 343 16.97 5.81 27.66
CA ASP A 343 15.91 6.48 28.43
C ASP A 343 16.50 7.47 29.48
N LYS A 344 17.75 7.26 29.94
CA LYS A 344 18.49 8.18 30.83
C LYS A 344 19.14 9.33 30.06
N GLU A 345 19.77 9.10 28.91
CA GLU A 345 20.29 10.16 28.04
C GLU A 345 19.13 11.08 27.58
N ASP A 346 18.03 10.50 27.07
CA ASP A 346 16.80 11.21 26.68
C ASP A 346 16.12 11.95 27.85
N SER A 347 16.33 11.54 29.11
CA SER A 347 15.73 12.20 30.28
C SER A 347 16.66 13.14 31.04
N VAL A 348 17.99 13.05 30.88
CA VAL A 348 18.93 14.06 31.36
C VAL A 348 18.71 15.41 30.66
N ASP A 349 18.29 15.38 29.39
CA ASP A 349 17.84 16.56 28.63
C ASP A 349 16.48 17.15 29.10
N ILE A 350 15.83 16.58 30.13
CA ILE A 350 14.44 16.91 30.54
C ILE A 350 14.32 17.44 32.00
N VAL A 351 15.38 17.46 32.82
CA VAL A 351 15.23 17.79 34.27
C VAL A 351 15.47 19.26 34.66
N GLU A 352 14.41 20.05 34.63
CA GLU A 352 14.12 21.20 35.54
C GLU A 352 12.58 21.35 35.63
N GLU A 353 11.89 21.36 36.78
CA GLU A 353 12.27 21.11 38.17
C GLU A 353 11.04 20.54 38.93
N LYS A 354 11.23 19.78 40.02
CA LYS A 354 10.15 19.08 40.75
C LYS A 354 9.41 20.00 41.74
N MET A 355 8.07 20.00 41.74
CA MET A 355 7.29 20.32 42.96
C MET A 355 6.05 19.44 43.22
N ILE A 356 6.17 18.66 44.30
CA ILE A 356 5.16 18.45 45.38
C ILE A 356 3.93 17.53 45.13
N GLN A 357 4.08 16.30 45.67
CA GLN A 357 3.13 15.51 46.50
C GLN A 357 1.85 14.85 45.91
N LYS A 358 1.30 13.92 46.71
CA LYS A 358 0.40 12.80 46.35
C LYS A 358 -1.10 13.12 46.38
N SER A 359 -1.83 12.45 45.47
CA SER A 359 -3.23 11.96 45.60
C SER A 359 -4.35 13.02 45.67
N PRO A 360 -5.65 12.68 45.43
CA PRO A 360 -6.25 11.35 45.24
C PRO A 360 -7.08 11.20 43.94
N GLU A 361 -7.97 10.19 43.94
CA GLU A 361 -8.73 9.61 42.83
C GLU A 361 -9.76 10.53 42.12
N THR A 362 -10.00 10.20 40.85
CA THR A 362 -11.22 10.37 40.04
C THR A 362 -12.24 11.46 40.43
N LYS A 363 -12.31 12.52 39.60
CA LYS A 363 -13.59 13.15 39.18
C LYS A 363 -13.52 13.56 37.71
N GLU A 364 -14.57 13.24 36.96
CA GLU A 364 -14.74 13.67 35.56
C GLU A 364 -15.16 15.15 35.48
N SER A 365 -14.58 15.91 34.54
CA SER A 365 -15.20 17.04 33.80
C SER A 365 -14.17 17.79 32.94
N PRO A 366 -14.59 18.53 31.89
CA PRO A 366 -15.76 18.33 31.03
C PRO A 366 -15.36 18.14 29.55
N THR A 367 -16.28 17.59 28.74
CA THR A 367 -16.07 17.40 27.29
C THR A 367 -16.04 18.72 26.53
N VAL A 368 -14.88 19.05 25.94
CA VAL A 368 -14.80 20.15 24.95
C VAL A 368 -15.49 19.70 23.67
N GLN A 369 -16.61 20.34 23.32
CA GLN A 369 -17.32 20.08 22.06
C GLN A 369 -16.39 20.28 20.85
N ARG A 370 -16.32 19.27 19.96
CA ARG A 370 -15.74 19.41 18.62
C ARG A 370 -16.61 20.37 17.79
N ALA A 371 -16.20 21.63 17.73
CA ALA A 371 -16.74 22.56 16.74
C ALA A 371 -16.28 22.14 15.33
N TYR A 372 -17.23 21.74 14.49
CA TYR A 372 -16.99 21.51 13.06
C TYR A 372 -16.77 22.86 12.37
N TYR A 373 -15.51 23.28 12.23
CA TYR A 373 -15.15 24.42 11.38
C TYR A 373 -15.16 23.98 9.91
N TYR A 374 -15.80 24.76 9.04
CA TYR A 374 -15.69 24.57 7.60
C TYR A 374 -14.28 24.98 7.15
N TYR A 375 -13.45 24.01 6.76
CA TYR A 375 -12.11 24.25 6.27
C TYR A 375 -12.02 24.05 4.75
N ASN A 376 -11.53 25.07 4.05
CA ASN A 376 -11.17 25.01 2.64
C ASN A 376 -9.63 24.99 2.49
N PRO A 377 -9.01 23.79 2.40
CA PRO A 377 -7.55 23.68 2.28
C PRO A 377 -7.01 24.34 1.01
N ASN A 378 -7.76 24.35 -0.09
CA ASN A 378 -7.32 24.99 -1.33
C ASN A 378 -7.19 26.52 -1.18
N ALA A 379 -8.09 27.16 -0.41
CA ALA A 379 -7.98 28.58 -0.11
C ALA A 379 -6.77 28.90 0.79
N ALA A 380 -6.48 28.04 1.78
CA ALA A 380 -5.29 28.17 2.62
C ALA A 380 -3.98 27.98 1.81
N VAL A 381 -3.92 26.98 0.93
CA VAL A 381 -2.78 26.73 0.04
C VAL A 381 -2.58 27.89 -0.94
N ASN A 382 -3.64 28.40 -1.55
CA ASN A 382 -3.57 29.56 -2.45
C ASN A 382 -3.07 30.82 -1.73
N TYR A 383 -3.47 31.02 -0.46
CA TYR A 383 -2.93 32.10 0.37
C TYR A 383 -1.43 31.92 0.61
N ALA A 384 -1.02 30.73 1.05
CA ALA A 384 0.39 30.43 1.34
C ALA A 384 1.26 30.61 0.09
N LEU A 385 0.86 30.06 -1.05
CA LEU A 385 1.58 30.21 -2.32
C LEU A 385 1.65 31.66 -2.83
N LYS A 386 0.66 32.50 -2.48
CA LYS A 386 0.69 33.93 -2.83
C LYS A 386 1.69 34.71 -1.98
N TRP A 387 1.71 34.47 -0.67
CA TRP A 387 2.41 35.32 0.32
C TRP A 387 3.65 34.68 0.96
N ALA A 388 4.17 33.57 0.42
CA ALA A 388 5.38 32.91 0.92
C ALA A 388 6.69 33.68 0.67
N ILE A 389 6.72 34.54 -0.36
CA ILE A 389 7.90 35.35 -0.77
C ILE A 389 7.59 36.85 -0.79
N SER A 390 6.46 37.25 -0.18
CA SER A 390 6.01 38.64 -0.15
C SER A 390 4.97 38.81 0.93
N ARG A 391 5.03 39.91 1.69
CA ARG A 391 4.14 40.14 2.84
C ARG A 391 2.75 40.60 2.41
N ASN A 392 1.71 40.09 3.07
CA ASN A 392 0.36 40.63 2.94
C ASN A 392 0.23 41.89 3.81
N GLY A 393 0.29 43.07 3.20
CA GLY A 393 0.17 44.36 3.89
C GLY A 393 -1.15 44.64 4.62
N ALA A 394 -2.14 43.72 4.55
CA ALA A 394 -3.29 43.75 5.45
C ALA A 394 -2.93 43.34 6.90
N TYR A 395 -1.77 42.70 7.11
CA TYR A 395 -1.31 42.15 8.38
C TYR A 395 -0.01 42.77 8.88
N ASP A 396 0.17 42.71 10.20
CA ASP A 396 1.36 43.18 10.93
C ASP A 396 2.65 42.43 10.50
N ASP A 397 3.75 43.18 10.35
CA ASP A 397 5.05 42.63 9.94
C ASP A 397 5.80 42.08 11.16
N ARG A 398 6.27 40.83 11.07
CA ARG A 398 7.04 40.14 12.10
C ARG A 398 8.42 39.69 11.62
N SER A 399 8.94 40.28 10.53
CA SER A 399 10.33 40.13 10.08
C SER A 399 11.31 40.19 11.25
N GLY A 400 12.20 39.20 11.38
CA GLY A 400 13.22 39.16 12.43
C GLY A 400 12.70 39.03 13.88
N SER A 401 11.39 39.05 14.08
CA SER A 401 10.74 38.75 15.36
C SER A 401 10.37 37.26 15.39
N GLY A 402 10.61 36.59 16.52
CA GLY A 402 10.15 35.21 16.70
C GLY A 402 8.64 35.13 16.45
N GLY A 403 8.19 34.18 15.62
CA GLY A 403 6.77 33.96 15.32
C GLY A 403 6.29 34.31 13.90
N ASP A 404 7.14 34.85 13.03
CA ASP A 404 6.78 35.18 11.63
C ASP A 404 6.19 33.99 10.85
N CYS A 405 6.75 32.80 11.03
CA CYS A 405 6.26 31.55 10.42
C CYS A 405 4.84 31.18 10.88
N THR A 406 4.55 31.36 12.16
CA THR A 406 3.28 30.99 12.78
C THR A 406 2.19 32.04 12.51
N ASN A 407 2.58 33.32 12.44
CA ASN A 407 1.77 34.41 11.88
C ASN A 407 1.32 34.06 10.45
N PHE A 408 2.26 33.71 9.56
CA PHE A 408 2.00 33.32 8.18
C PHE A 408 1.04 32.11 8.07
N VAL A 409 1.32 31.01 8.78
CA VAL A 409 0.46 29.82 8.76
C VAL A 409 -0.95 30.15 9.27
N SER A 410 -1.06 30.98 10.30
CA SER A 410 -2.37 31.40 10.82
C SER A 410 -3.16 32.24 9.83
N GLN A 411 -2.53 33.17 9.10
CA GLN A 411 -3.18 33.90 8.02
C GLN A 411 -3.70 32.96 6.92
N ALA A 412 -2.92 31.93 6.55
CA ALA A 412 -3.33 30.92 5.59
C ALA A 412 -4.53 30.09 6.08
N LEU A 413 -4.53 29.63 7.34
CA LEU A 413 -5.68 28.94 7.93
C LEU A 413 -6.94 29.81 7.98
N TYR A 414 -6.80 31.09 8.32
CA TYR A 414 -7.90 32.05 8.32
C TYR A 414 -8.47 32.27 6.91
N ALA A 415 -7.61 32.36 5.89
CA ALA A 415 -8.04 32.40 4.49
C ALA A 415 -8.73 31.10 4.04
N GLY A 416 -8.37 29.96 4.65
CA GLY A 416 -9.08 28.69 4.54
C GLY A 416 -10.42 28.60 5.29
N GLY A 417 -10.85 29.66 6.00
CA GLY A 417 -12.11 29.68 6.74
C GLY A 417 -12.02 29.23 8.19
N MET A 418 -10.84 28.87 8.70
CA MET A 418 -10.67 28.49 10.10
C MET A 418 -10.86 29.69 11.03
N MET A 419 -11.93 29.66 11.83
CA MET A 419 -12.16 30.67 12.86
C MET A 419 -11.26 30.40 14.08
N MET A 420 -10.65 31.46 14.61
CA MET A 420 -9.78 31.41 15.79
C MET A 420 -10.46 32.18 16.92
N ASN A 421 -11.30 31.49 17.69
CA ASN A 421 -12.10 32.12 18.75
C ASN A 421 -11.25 32.47 19.98
N LEU A 422 -11.43 33.69 20.50
CA LEU A 422 -10.85 34.21 21.75
C LEU A 422 -11.33 33.44 22.99
N PRO A 423 -10.43 32.98 23.88
CA PRO A 423 -10.80 32.55 25.23
C PRO A 423 -10.68 33.72 26.22
N GLY A 424 -11.72 34.56 26.26
CA GLY A 424 -11.89 35.57 27.32
C GLY A 424 -10.99 36.81 27.25
N GLU A 425 -11.15 37.69 28.24
CA GLU A 425 -10.33 38.90 28.41
C GLU A 425 -8.92 38.54 28.89
N ILE A 426 -7.91 39.18 28.30
CA ILE A 426 -6.50 38.95 28.62
C ILE A 426 -6.04 40.02 29.60
N SER A 427 -5.60 39.61 30.80
CA SER A 427 -4.97 40.51 31.77
C SER A 427 -3.62 41.03 31.24
N THR A 428 -3.46 42.35 31.25
CA THR A 428 -2.26 43.07 30.78
C THR A 428 -1.06 42.99 31.72
N SER A 429 -1.16 42.30 32.85
CA SER A 429 -0.16 42.32 33.93
C SER A 429 0.52 40.96 34.22
N SER A 430 0.38 39.97 33.33
CA SER A 430 1.07 38.68 33.48
C SER A 430 2.51 38.76 32.96
N ARG A 431 3.48 38.36 33.80
CA ARG A 431 4.90 38.26 33.43
C ARG A 431 5.24 37.16 32.39
N TYR A 432 4.24 36.35 31.99
CA TYR A 432 4.32 35.43 30.86
C TYR A 432 3.59 35.95 29.61
N VAL A 433 3.04 37.17 29.67
CA VAL A 433 2.44 37.89 28.54
C VAL A 433 3.40 39.01 28.16
N THR A 434 4.46 38.65 27.44
CA THR A 434 5.24 39.60 26.64
C THR A 434 4.62 39.69 25.24
N ASP A 435 3.80 40.73 25.07
CA ASP A 435 3.51 41.41 23.81
C ASP A 435 2.76 40.69 22.67
N GLY A 436 1.52 40.25 22.95
CA GLY A 436 0.46 40.28 21.93
C GLY A 436 -0.45 39.06 21.88
N GLY A 437 -1.69 39.21 22.36
CA GLY A 437 -2.69 38.15 22.32
C GLY A 437 -3.28 37.87 20.94
N TRP A 438 -3.76 36.63 20.79
CA TRP A 438 -4.78 36.07 19.87
C TRP A 438 -5.44 37.01 18.85
N PHE A 439 -5.74 36.45 17.66
CA PHE A 439 -6.40 37.10 16.52
C PHE A 439 -7.55 38.02 16.93
N SER A 440 -7.27 39.31 17.01
CA SER A 440 -8.16 40.33 17.57
C SER A 440 -8.06 41.62 16.75
N ARG A 441 -9.18 42.35 16.65
CA ARG A 441 -9.12 43.74 16.19
C ARG A 441 -8.54 44.55 17.35
N ARG A 442 -7.35 45.13 17.15
CA ARG A 442 -6.72 46.00 18.16
C ARG A 442 -7.64 47.20 18.41
N PHE A 443 -7.98 47.43 19.68
CA PHE A 443 -8.96 48.43 20.11
C PHE A 443 -8.27 49.62 20.76
N GLU A 444 -7.49 50.40 19.99
CA GLU A 444 -7.00 51.72 20.44
C GLU A 444 -6.58 52.60 19.25
N SER A 445 -6.65 53.92 19.43
CA SER A 445 -6.91 54.89 18.35
C SER A 445 -5.70 55.69 17.82
N SER A 446 -4.47 55.37 18.25
CA SER A 446 -3.26 56.17 17.98
C SER A 446 -2.18 55.47 17.14
N VAL A 447 -2.44 54.25 16.65
CA VAL A 447 -1.47 53.42 15.89
C VAL A 447 -2.17 52.84 14.65
N PRO A 448 -1.49 52.66 13.48
CA PRO A 448 -2.19 52.31 12.24
C PRO A 448 -2.99 51.00 12.28
N THR A 449 -4.10 50.98 11.53
CA THR A 449 -5.18 49.98 11.60
C THR A 449 -4.91 48.66 10.88
N TYR A 450 -3.76 48.03 11.13
CA TYR A 450 -3.44 46.71 10.58
C TYR A 450 -4.26 45.59 11.25
N ARG A 451 -4.60 44.53 10.50
CA ARG A 451 -5.10 43.29 11.13
C ARG A 451 -3.92 42.57 11.76
N VAL A 452 -3.78 42.60 13.08
CA VAL A 452 -2.72 41.83 13.72
C VAL A 452 -3.11 40.34 13.68
N SER A 453 -2.38 39.53 12.90
CA SER A 453 -2.46 38.07 12.99
C SER A 453 -1.48 37.59 14.07
N SER A 454 -1.70 38.11 15.29
CA SER A 454 -1.03 37.73 16.54
C SER A 454 -1.47 36.35 17.05
N SER A 455 -2.00 35.51 16.17
CA SER A 455 -2.14 34.07 16.38
C SER A 455 -0.74 33.45 16.44
N TRP A 456 -0.21 33.51 17.66
CA TRP A 456 0.91 32.74 18.17
C TRP A 456 2.29 33.19 17.67
N ILE A 457 2.80 34.24 18.32
CA ILE A 457 4.22 34.64 18.29
C ILE A 457 5.16 33.47 18.69
N ASN A 458 4.62 32.45 19.37
CA ASN A 458 5.31 31.20 19.68
C ASN A 458 4.60 29.98 19.09
N VAL A 459 5.34 29.19 18.31
CA VAL A 459 4.97 27.90 17.69
C VAL A 459 4.35 26.92 18.69
N GLU A 460 4.83 26.91 19.95
CA GLU A 460 4.27 26.11 21.05
C GLU A 460 2.81 26.43 21.38
N MET A 461 2.44 27.70 21.32
CA MET A 461 1.10 28.13 21.66
C MET A 461 0.14 27.86 20.49
N PHE A 462 0.64 27.93 19.24
CA PHE A 462 -0.06 27.42 18.07
C PHE A 462 -0.34 25.92 18.19
N TYR A 463 0.67 25.12 18.55
CA TYR A 463 0.51 23.69 18.80
C TYR A 463 -0.58 23.43 19.85
N SER A 464 -0.48 24.10 20.99
CA SER A 464 -1.40 23.91 22.12
C SER A 464 -2.85 24.21 21.77
N TYR A 465 -3.10 25.12 20.82
CA TYR A 465 -4.42 25.42 20.31
C TYR A 465 -4.90 24.47 19.21
N TRP A 466 -4.03 24.19 18.24
CA TRP A 466 -4.39 23.45 17.03
C TRP A 466 -4.34 21.93 17.21
N ALA A 467 -3.50 21.39 18.09
CA ALA A 467 -3.43 19.95 18.33
C ALA A 467 -4.78 19.37 18.82
N PRO A 468 -5.50 19.96 19.81
CA PRO A 468 -6.84 19.49 20.20
C PRO A 468 -7.94 19.74 19.14
N ARG A 469 -7.66 20.56 18.12
CA ARG A 469 -8.58 20.94 17.03
C ARG A 469 -8.27 20.25 15.70
N SER A 470 -7.17 19.50 15.66
CA SER A 470 -6.76 18.68 14.52
C SER A 470 -7.56 17.38 14.49
N THR A 471 -7.82 16.85 13.30
CA THR A 471 -8.44 15.52 13.14
C THR A 471 -7.52 14.42 13.64
N MET A 472 -6.20 14.62 13.50
CA MET A 472 -5.13 13.78 14.01
C MET A 472 -3.86 14.63 14.27
N VAL A 473 -3.05 14.23 15.24
CA VAL A 473 -1.70 14.79 15.44
C VAL A 473 -0.71 13.64 15.37
N THR A 474 0.24 13.71 14.43
CA THR A 474 1.28 12.69 14.25
C THR A 474 2.63 13.31 14.51
N LYS A 475 3.34 12.83 15.53
CA LYS A 475 4.76 13.12 15.72
C LYS A 475 5.57 12.05 15.00
N THR A 476 6.59 12.44 14.24
CA THR A 476 7.38 11.49 13.46
C THR A 476 8.79 11.98 13.13
N TRP A 477 9.68 11.01 13.04
CA TRP A 477 11.05 11.13 12.51
C TRP A 477 11.22 10.42 11.16
N SER A 478 10.10 10.03 10.54
CA SER A 478 10.11 9.36 9.23
C SER A 478 9.65 10.33 8.14
N PRO A 479 10.51 10.68 7.18
CA PRO A 479 10.11 11.45 5.98
C PRO A 479 8.93 10.78 5.26
N MET A 480 8.89 9.45 5.28
CA MET A 480 7.80 8.67 4.69
C MET A 480 6.47 8.83 5.45
N GLN A 481 6.48 8.95 6.77
CA GLN A 481 5.27 9.27 7.55
C GLN A 481 4.86 10.73 7.39
N VAL A 482 5.79 11.66 7.17
CA VAL A 482 5.45 13.03 6.75
C VAL A 482 4.70 13.02 5.42
N TYR A 483 5.21 12.29 4.43
CA TYR A 483 4.54 12.12 3.14
C TYR A 483 3.15 11.45 3.27
N TYR A 484 3.00 10.36 4.01
CA TYR A 484 1.70 9.68 4.11
C TYR A 484 0.70 10.40 5.02
N GLY A 485 1.14 10.96 6.15
CA GLY A 485 0.28 11.61 7.15
C GLY A 485 -0.26 12.97 6.72
N SER A 486 0.42 13.69 5.82
CA SER A 486 0.03 15.05 5.41
C SER A 486 -0.65 15.14 4.03
N SER A 487 -1.47 16.17 3.88
CA SER A 487 -2.18 16.59 2.67
C SER A 487 -1.98 18.11 2.48
N PRO A 488 -2.11 18.65 1.26
CA PRO A 488 -2.14 20.11 1.05
C PRO A 488 -3.22 20.77 1.92
N GLY A 489 -2.84 21.82 2.64
CA GLY A 489 -3.68 22.49 3.64
C GLY A 489 -3.48 21.97 5.09
N ASP A 490 -2.72 20.92 5.32
CA ASP A 490 -2.28 20.57 6.68
C ASP A 490 -1.10 21.46 7.11
N VAL A 491 -0.86 21.50 8.42
CA VAL A 491 0.27 22.23 9.02
C VAL A 491 1.32 21.24 9.51
N ILE A 492 2.59 21.54 9.23
CA ILE A 492 3.73 20.85 9.83
C ILE A 492 4.43 21.82 10.77
N GLN A 493 4.85 21.33 11.93
CA GLN A 493 5.75 22.06 12.82
C GLN A 493 7.03 21.26 13.02
N TYR A 494 8.15 21.97 13.13
CA TYR A 494 9.41 21.39 13.57
C TYR A 494 9.52 21.51 15.09
N GLN A 495 9.87 20.40 15.73
CA GLN A 495 10.28 20.31 17.11
C GLN A 495 11.76 19.94 17.14
N TYR A 496 12.56 20.61 17.99
CA TYR A 496 13.95 20.19 18.19
C TYR A 496 14.00 18.73 18.67
N ALA A 497 15.12 18.05 18.39
CA ALA A 497 15.40 16.75 18.97
C ALA A 497 15.27 16.73 20.51
N GLY A 498 15.03 15.54 21.06
CA GLY A 498 14.67 15.37 22.48
C GLY A 498 13.26 15.85 22.83
N GLY A 499 12.44 16.28 21.86
CA GLY A 499 11.07 16.73 22.12
C GLY A 499 10.99 18.12 22.78
N GLY A 500 12.04 18.92 22.64
CA GLY A 500 12.15 20.28 23.18
C GLY A 500 11.21 21.31 22.52
N ARG A 501 11.59 22.59 22.52
CA ARG A 501 10.74 23.67 22.00
C ARG A 501 10.42 23.48 20.50
N LYS A 502 9.14 23.58 20.14
CA LYS A 502 8.71 23.71 18.75
C LYS A 502 9.17 25.07 18.23
N TRP A 503 9.88 25.07 17.11
CA TRP A 503 10.64 26.24 16.65
C TRP A 503 10.17 26.77 15.30
N HIS A 504 9.37 25.99 14.55
CA HIS A 504 8.85 26.44 13.24
C HIS A 504 7.42 25.97 12.93
N SER A 505 6.73 26.69 12.04
CA SER A 505 5.41 26.32 11.51
C SER A 505 5.36 26.49 9.99
N LEU A 506 4.76 25.52 9.30
CA LEU A 506 4.81 25.34 7.85
C LEU A 506 3.42 25.02 7.31
N MET A 507 3.09 25.54 6.13
CA MET A 507 1.89 25.10 5.39
C MET A 507 2.29 24.07 4.34
N VAL A 508 1.60 22.92 4.30
CA VAL A 508 1.73 21.97 3.19
C VAL A 508 1.00 22.51 1.97
N THR A 509 1.73 22.82 0.90
CA THR A 509 1.18 23.44 -0.32
C THR A 509 1.08 22.49 -1.51
N GLY A 510 1.71 21.32 -1.46
CA GLY A 510 1.62 20.34 -2.53
C GLY A 510 2.07 18.94 -2.12
N LYS A 511 1.82 17.96 -2.99
CA LYS A 511 2.20 16.55 -2.78
C LYS A 511 2.56 15.92 -4.11
N ASN A 512 3.68 15.20 -4.17
CA ASN A 512 4.17 14.55 -5.38
C ASN A 512 4.28 13.03 -5.16
N THR A 513 3.31 12.29 -5.72
CA THR A 513 3.21 10.84 -5.55
C THR A 513 4.37 10.07 -6.18
N SER A 514 4.86 10.51 -7.35
CA SER A 514 5.97 9.86 -8.05
C SER A 514 7.29 10.01 -7.31
N LYS A 515 7.53 11.17 -6.68
CA LYS A 515 8.72 11.44 -5.86
C LYS A 515 8.56 11.06 -4.38
N ARG A 516 7.36 10.67 -3.94
CA ARG A 516 6.99 10.39 -2.53
C ARG A 516 7.38 11.53 -1.57
N THR A 517 7.18 12.77 -2.01
CA THR A 517 7.51 13.98 -1.25
C THR A 517 6.31 14.93 -1.16
N ILE A 518 6.41 15.92 -0.27
CA ILE A 518 5.48 17.04 -0.15
C ILE A 518 6.20 18.36 -0.44
N TYR A 519 5.43 19.35 -0.84
CA TYR A 519 5.89 20.72 -0.96
C TYR A 519 5.31 21.54 0.18
N ILE A 520 6.14 22.35 0.82
CA ILE A 520 5.77 23.24 1.91
C ILE A 520 6.10 24.69 1.57
N SER A 521 5.45 25.62 2.26
CA SER A 521 5.74 27.05 2.15
C SER A 521 5.80 27.71 3.53
N GLN A 522 6.69 28.70 3.68
CA GLN A 522 6.95 29.42 4.94
C GLN A 522 7.42 30.84 4.66
N HIS A 523 7.21 31.75 5.63
CA HIS A 523 7.73 33.13 5.51
C HIS A 523 9.16 33.30 6.04
N SER A 524 9.55 32.58 7.10
CA SER A 524 10.90 32.70 7.67
C SER A 524 11.94 32.02 6.75
N GLY A 525 12.55 32.78 5.84
CA GLY A 525 13.44 32.28 4.79
C GLY A 525 12.83 32.22 3.40
N ASP A 526 11.68 32.89 3.18
CA ASP A 526 11.09 33.15 1.86
C ASP A 526 10.92 31.91 0.95
N ARG A 527 10.35 30.83 1.51
CA ARG A 527 10.25 29.54 0.81
C ARG A 527 8.86 29.29 0.27
N LYS A 528 8.77 29.15 -1.05
CA LYS A 528 7.52 28.91 -1.78
C LYS A 528 7.54 27.57 -2.50
N ASN A 529 6.64 26.68 -2.07
CA ASN A 529 6.42 25.35 -2.66
C ASN A 529 7.71 24.52 -2.80
N GLU A 530 8.54 24.59 -1.77
CA GLU A 530 9.83 23.91 -1.72
C GLU A 530 9.68 22.48 -1.18
N ASP A 531 10.53 21.57 -1.65
CA ASP A 531 10.56 20.19 -1.17
C ASP A 531 10.98 20.18 0.32
N TYR A 532 10.13 19.63 1.20
CA TYR A 532 10.39 19.68 2.65
C TYR A 532 11.73 19.02 3.04
N GLY A 533 12.20 18.05 2.24
CA GLY A 533 13.50 17.38 2.45
C GLY A 533 14.72 18.26 2.13
N ASN A 534 14.53 19.47 1.63
CA ASN A 534 15.60 20.48 1.54
C ASN A 534 15.63 21.41 2.75
N ILE A 535 14.47 21.64 3.38
CA ILE A 535 14.31 22.64 4.46
C ILE A 535 14.90 22.16 5.79
N ASP A 536 14.97 20.85 5.97
CA ASP A 536 15.63 20.19 7.10
C ASP A 536 17.18 20.31 7.05
N LYS A 537 17.74 20.65 5.89
CA LYS A 537 19.20 20.74 5.67
C LYS A 537 19.82 22.06 6.13
N ASP A 538 19.01 23.09 6.41
CA ASP A 538 19.52 24.42 6.78
C ASP A 538 19.83 24.57 8.28
N TYR A 539 19.33 23.65 9.11
CA TYR A 539 19.49 23.66 10.57
C TYR A 539 19.83 22.26 11.10
N ASN A 540 21.02 21.75 10.74
CA ASN A 540 21.65 20.55 11.31
C ASN A 540 20.81 19.25 11.35
N GLY A 541 19.75 19.10 10.56
CA GLY A 541 19.12 17.81 10.23
C GLY A 541 18.28 17.09 11.31
N ASP A 542 18.26 17.56 12.55
CA ASP A 542 17.71 16.82 13.70
C ASP A 542 16.36 17.38 14.19
N SER A 543 15.36 17.52 13.31
CA SER A 543 14.02 18.00 13.68
C SER A 543 12.94 16.92 13.62
N GLN A 544 12.24 16.73 14.75
CA GLN A 544 11.03 15.92 14.77
C GLN A 544 9.88 16.68 14.08
N TRP A 545 9.19 16.00 13.17
CA TRP A 545 8.02 16.54 12.48
C TRP A 545 6.76 16.32 13.31
N ILE A 546 5.99 17.39 13.50
CA ILE A 546 4.64 17.34 14.03
C ILE A 546 3.67 17.67 12.90
N ILE A 547 2.90 16.67 12.46
CA ILE A 547 1.83 16.84 11.49
C ILE A 547 0.55 17.17 12.26
N LEU A 548 0.03 18.39 12.06
CA LEU A 548 -1.28 18.82 12.52
C LEU A 548 -2.26 18.62 11.36
N LYS A 549 -3.00 17.51 11.40
CA LYS A 549 -3.98 17.14 10.38
C LYS A 549 -5.21 18.04 10.54
N LEU A 550 -5.42 18.94 9.59
CA LEU A 550 -6.57 19.87 9.57
C LEU A 550 -7.53 19.53 8.43
N THR A 551 -7.06 18.75 7.45
CA THR A 551 -7.90 18.12 6.43
C THR A 551 -8.61 16.86 6.96
N ASN A 552 -9.77 16.57 6.38
CA ASN A 552 -10.52 15.32 6.56
C ASN A 552 -10.02 14.23 5.62
#